data_AF-A0A0B6ZF75-F1
#
_entry.id   AF-A0A0B6ZF75-F1
#
_cell.length_a   1.000
_cell.length_b   1.000
_cell.length_c   1.000
_cell.angle_alpha   90.00
_cell.angle_beta   90.00
_cell.angle_gamma   90.00
#
_symmetry.space_group_name_H-M   'P 1'
#
loop_
_entity.id
_entity.type
_entity.pdbx_description
1 polymer ?
#
loop_
_entity_poly.entity_id
_entity_poly.type
_entity_poly.pdbx_seq_one_letter_code
_entity_poly.pdbx_strand_id
1 'polypeptide(L)'
;KLPLMLSIGLVGCIGTIYTTIGGIKSVVWTDTFQCVIIFGGFTAIIIRGSYLFEGEDSVWKIAQSGGRISFNKFSMDPRDRDTWLGTIIGGCFNMFALVCSQSTLQRIAASKTMKNGQNALRLCGVLFVIYAALLSGMGWVMYAYYETTRCDPFQAGIISNRNQLQPYFVFLTMEEYPGLRGLYLVTLFSGALSTLSSGINALAAITVEDILKTPLKNVQESKATFITKVCSFLYGLLIIGLAYGASSIDGHLIRMTIVSVGAF
;
A
#
# COMPACT_ATOMS: atom_id res chain seq x y z
N LYS A 1 23.03 6.76 2.63
CA LYS A 1 21.68 6.36 3.09
C LYS A 1 20.86 7.63 3.26
N LEU A 2 19.70 7.79 2.59
CA LEU A 2 18.82 8.93 2.89
C LEU A 2 18.21 8.74 4.28
N PRO A 3 18.20 9.77 5.15
CA PRO A 3 17.52 9.68 6.43
C PRO A 3 16.00 9.53 6.20
N LEU A 4 15.36 8.69 7.00
CA LEU A 4 13.92 8.37 6.88
C LEU A 4 13.05 9.64 6.86
N MET A 5 13.38 10.59 7.73
CA MET A 5 12.72 11.89 7.83
C MET A 5 12.77 12.70 6.52
N LEU A 6 13.90 12.66 5.81
CA LEU A 6 14.04 13.34 4.53
C LEU A 6 13.22 12.63 3.45
N SER A 7 13.20 11.29 3.45
CA SER A 7 12.38 10.52 2.50
C SER A 7 10.89 10.78 2.70
N ILE A 8 10.40 10.83 3.95
CA ILE A 8 9.01 11.18 4.27
C ILE A 8 8.68 12.57 3.74
N GLY A 9 9.53 13.56 4.02
CA GLY A 9 9.35 14.93 3.55
C GLY A 9 9.32 15.03 2.03
N LEU A 10 10.28 14.41 1.34
CA LEU A 10 10.37 14.46 -0.13
C LEU A 10 9.17 13.80 -0.81
N VAL A 11 8.86 12.56 -0.45
CA VAL A 11 7.75 11.80 -1.05
C VAL A 11 6.42 12.46 -0.72
N GLY A 12 6.24 12.90 0.52
CA GLY A 12 5.05 13.60 0.97
C GLY A 12 4.83 14.94 0.27
N CYS A 13 5.88 15.75 0.14
CA CYS A 13 5.82 17.04 -0.56
C CYS A 13 5.52 16.85 -2.05
N ILE A 14 6.22 15.95 -2.73
CA ILE A 14 5.96 15.63 -4.15
C ILE A 14 4.51 15.16 -4.31
N GLY A 15 4.08 14.22 -3.46
CA GLY A 15 2.73 13.71 -3.38
C GLY A 15 1.66 14.78 -3.27
N THR A 16 1.87 15.68 -2.31
CA THR A 16 0.95 16.79 -2.02
C THR A 16 0.87 17.76 -3.18
N ILE A 17 2.01 18.14 -3.77
CA ILE A 17 2.08 19.13 -4.86
C ILE A 17 1.35 18.60 -6.09
N TYR A 18 1.65 17.38 -6.56
CA TYR A 18 1.00 16.89 -7.78
C TYR A 18 -0.49 16.65 -7.57
N THR A 19 -0.90 16.20 -6.38
CA THR A 19 -2.32 15.98 -6.05
C THR A 19 -3.07 17.30 -6.04
N THR A 20 -2.50 18.32 -5.42
CA THR A 20 -3.11 19.66 -5.31
C THR A 20 -3.24 20.33 -6.68
N ILE A 21 -2.23 20.22 -7.54
CA ILE A 21 -2.25 20.85 -8.87
C ILE A 21 -3.18 20.08 -9.81
N GLY A 22 -3.05 18.76 -9.86
CA GLY A 22 -3.69 17.92 -10.86
C GLY A 22 -5.14 17.53 -10.57
N GLY A 23 -5.54 17.52 -9.30
CA GLY A 23 -6.87 17.06 -8.87
C GLY A 23 -7.16 15.60 -9.26
N ILE A 24 -8.41 15.17 -9.07
CA ILE A 24 -8.79 13.75 -9.23
C ILE A 24 -8.45 13.18 -10.62
N LYS A 25 -8.61 13.96 -11.69
CA LYS A 25 -8.35 13.48 -13.06
C LYS A 25 -6.88 13.12 -13.26
N SER A 26 -5.97 13.96 -12.76
CA SER A 26 -4.54 13.68 -12.82
C SER A 26 -4.18 12.48 -11.96
N VAL A 27 -4.75 12.40 -10.76
CA VAL A 27 -4.49 11.30 -9.81
C VAL A 27 -4.88 9.94 -10.41
N VAL A 28 -6.02 9.85 -11.09
CA VAL A 28 -6.45 8.59 -11.74
C VAL A 28 -5.47 8.15 -12.84
N TRP A 29 -4.93 9.11 -13.61
CA TRP A 29 -3.93 8.79 -14.63
C TRP A 29 -2.60 8.34 -14.01
N THR A 30 -2.09 9.04 -13.00
CA THR A 30 -0.84 8.65 -12.32
C THR A 30 -0.97 7.28 -11.68
N ASP A 31 -2.09 7.00 -11.02
CA ASP A 31 -2.37 5.71 -10.39
C ASP A 31 -2.40 4.56 -11.41
N THR A 32 -2.89 4.82 -12.63
CA THR A 32 -2.93 3.81 -13.69
C THR A 32 -1.51 3.38 -14.09
N PHE A 33 -0.58 4.33 -14.21
CA PHE A 33 0.83 4.01 -14.49
C PHE A 33 1.51 3.35 -13.30
N GLN A 34 1.25 3.84 -12.07
CA GLN A 34 1.79 3.27 -10.84
C GLN A 34 1.35 1.82 -10.64
N CYS A 35 0.11 1.49 -11.01
CA CYS A 35 -0.40 0.11 -11.00
C CYS A 35 0.51 -0.82 -11.81
N VAL A 36 0.82 -0.46 -13.07
CA VAL A 36 1.71 -1.25 -13.93
C VAL A 36 3.09 -1.44 -13.30
N ILE A 37 3.65 -0.37 -12.71
CA ILE A 37 4.95 -0.41 -12.04
C ILE A 37 4.92 -1.31 -10.80
N ILE A 38 3.83 -1.30 -10.04
CA ILE A 38 3.68 -2.13 -8.83
C ILE A 38 3.62 -3.61 -9.21
N PHE A 39 2.73 -3.98 -10.13
CA PHE A 39 2.59 -5.38 -10.57
C PHE A 39 3.88 -5.87 -11.25
N GLY A 40 4.44 -5.08 -12.16
CA GLY A 40 5.68 -5.42 -12.86
C GLY A 40 6.89 -5.55 -11.91
N GLY A 41 7.03 -4.60 -10.97
CA GLY A 41 8.14 -4.60 -10.03
C GLY A 41 8.10 -5.75 -9.05
N PHE A 42 6.95 -6.04 -8.43
CA PHE A 42 6.82 -7.22 -7.57
C PHE A 42 7.09 -8.52 -8.34
N THR A 43 6.54 -8.65 -9.55
CA THR A 43 6.76 -9.84 -10.40
C THR A 43 8.24 -10.04 -10.71
N ALA A 44 8.94 -8.99 -11.16
CA ALA A 44 10.37 -9.06 -11.49
C ALA A 44 11.24 -9.46 -10.27
N ILE A 45 10.93 -8.91 -9.09
CA ILE A 45 11.65 -9.19 -7.85
C ILE A 45 11.39 -10.63 -7.38
N ILE A 46 10.16 -11.10 -7.46
CA ILE A 46 9.80 -12.48 -7.09
C ILE A 46 10.48 -13.47 -8.02
N ILE A 47 10.48 -13.21 -9.33
CA ILE A 47 11.18 -14.05 -10.32
C ILE A 47 12.67 -14.11 -9.98
N ARG A 48 13.33 -12.95 -9.83
CA ARG A 48 14.76 -12.93 -9.51
C ARG A 48 15.08 -13.60 -8.18
N GLY A 49 14.30 -13.33 -7.15
CA GLY A 49 14.50 -13.93 -5.84
C GLY A 49 14.25 -15.45 -5.85
N SER A 50 13.33 -15.94 -6.68
CA SER A 50 13.08 -17.37 -6.84
C SER A 50 14.23 -18.08 -7.57
N TYR A 51 14.91 -17.41 -8.51
CA TYR A 51 16.11 -17.96 -9.16
C TYR A 51 17.29 -18.19 -8.22
N LEU A 52 17.27 -17.66 -6.99
CA LEU A 52 18.28 -17.99 -5.98
C LEU A 52 18.13 -19.43 -5.46
N PHE A 53 16.99 -20.06 -5.73
CA PHE A 53 16.65 -21.40 -5.27
C PHE A 53 16.42 -22.30 -6.48
N GLU A 54 17.46 -22.99 -6.92
CA GLU A 54 17.39 -23.97 -8.01
C GLU A 54 17.30 -25.41 -7.45
N GLY A 55 16.53 -26.29 -8.11
CA GLY A 55 16.49 -27.73 -7.80
C GLY A 55 15.46 -28.16 -6.74
N GLU A 56 15.87 -29.02 -5.80
CA GLU A 56 14.98 -29.62 -4.78
C GLU A 56 14.48 -28.62 -3.71
N ASP A 57 15.19 -27.51 -3.52
CA ASP A 57 14.93 -26.44 -2.56
C ASP A 57 13.99 -25.35 -3.10
N SER A 58 12.94 -25.74 -3.82
CA SER A 58 11.94 -24.77 -4.30
C SER A 58 11.38 -23.94 -3.15
N VAL A 59 11.28 -22.62 -3.35
CA VAL A 59 10.70 -21.66 -2.40
C VAL A 59 9.40 -22.17 -1.78
N TRP A 60 8.55 -22.82 -2.59
CA TRP A 60 7.30 -23.41 -2.12
C TRP A 60 7.51 -24.50 -1.08
N LYS A 61 8.44 -25.44 -1.33
CA LYS A 61 8.74 -26.54 -0.41
C LYS A 61 9.31 -26.03 0.91
N ILE A 62 10.23 -25.07 0.87
CA ILE A 62 10.82 -24.46 2.08
C ILE A 62 9.75 -23.72 2.88
N ALA A 63 8.90 -22.94 2.21
CA ALA A 63 7.79 -22.25 2.86
C ALA A 63 6.77 -23.23 3.46
N GLN A 64 6.53 -24.36 2.79
CA GLN A 64 5.64 -25.41 3.29
C GLN A 64 6.25 -26.14 4.50
N SER A 65 7.53 -26.54 4.45
CA SER A 65 8.22 -27.21 5.56
C SER A 65 8.38 -26.29 6.78
N GLY A 66 8.57 -24.98 6.55
CA GLY A 66 8.58 -23.95 7.59
C GLY A 66 7.20 -23.60 8.14
N GLY A 67 6.13 -24.29 7.71
CA GLY A 67 4.76 -24.05 8.18
C GLY A 67 4.19 -22.67 7.81
N ARG A 68 4.74 -22.00 6.79
CA ARG A 68 4.28 -20.67 6.33
C ARG A 68 3.14 -20.75 5.32
N ILE A 69 2.89 -21.93 4.77
CA ILE A 69 1.77 -22.20 3.88
C ILE A 69 0.74 -23.04 4.64
N SER A 70 -0.33 -22.38 5.10
CA SER A 70 -1.41 -23.02 5.85
C SER A 70 -2.77 -22.59 5.31
N PHE A 71 -3.34 -23.37 4.39
CA PHE A 71 -4.65 -23.08 3.81
C PHE A 71 -5.82 -23.48 4.73
N ASN A 72 -5.61 -24.45 5.62
CA ASN A 72 -6.69 -25.12 6.36
C ASN A 72 -6.61 -24.88 7.88
N LYS A 73 -6.22 -23.68 8.33
CA LYS A 73 -6.24 -23.34 9.77
C LYS A 73 -7.65 -22.96 10.21
N PHE A 74 -8.45 -23.97 10.55
CA PHE A 74 -9.78 -23.82 11.14
C PHE A 74 -9.66 -23.83 12.67
N SER A 75 -9.74 -22.65 13.29
CA SER A 75 -9.84 -22.47 14.74
C SER A 75 -10.99 -21.51 15.02
N MET A 76 -11.75 -21.78 16.08
CA MET A 76 -12.81 -20.89 16.58
C MET A 76 -12.33 -20.01 17.74
N ASP A 77 -11.05 -20.10 18.14
CA ASP A 77 -10.51 -19.21 19.17
C ASP A 77 -10.36 -17.78 18.58
N PRO A 78 -11.06 -16.77 19.13
CA PRO A 78 -10.96 -15.39 18.64
C PRO A 78 -9.58 -14.76 18.86
N ARG A 79 -8.67 -15.39 19.61
CA ARG A 79 -7.28 -14.96 19.78
C ARG A 79 -6.38 -15.39 18.62
N ASP A 80 -6.76 -16.42 17.87
CA ASP A 80 -6.07 -16.81 16.65
C ASP A 80 -6.40 -15.80 15.54
N ARG A 81 -5.42 -14.96 15.20
CA ARG A 81 -5.59 -13.88 14.21
C ARG A 81 -5.70 -14.38 12.77
N ASP A 82 -5.05 -15.50 12.47
CA ASP A 82 -4.91 -16.04 11.11
C ASP A 82 -5.75 -17.30 10.92
N THR A 83 -7.05 -17.22 11.21
CA THR A 83 -7.99 -18.33 10.94
C THR A 83 -8.63 -18.18 9.58
N TRP A 84 -8.99 -19.30 8.96
CA TRP A 84 -9.69 -19.30 7.67
C TRP A 84 -11.02 -18.49 7.73
N LEU A 85 -11.82 -18.72 8.79
CA LEU A 85 -13.08 -17.99 9.01
C LEU A 85 -12.85 -16.51 9.29
N GLY A 86 -11.91 -16.18 10.19
CA GLY A 86 -11.58 -14.79 10.52
C GLY A 86 -11.07 -14.02 9.31
N THR A 87 -10.28 -14.66 8.45
CA THR A 87 -9.73 -14.05 7.24
C THR A 87 -10.81 -13.79 6.19
N ILE A 88 -11.73 -14.73 5.97
CA ILE A 88 -12.83 -14.54 5.00
C ILE A 88 -13.80 -13.48 5.49
N ILE A 89 -14.29 -13.60 6.73
CA ILE A 89 -15.28 -12.66 7.28
C ILE A 89 -14.65 -11.28 7.42
N GLY A 90 -13.49 -11.18 8.08
CA GLY A 90 -12.76 -9.92 8.25
C GLY A 90 -12.34 -9.30 6.91
N GLY A 91 -11.89 -10.12 5.96
CA GLY A 91 -11.57 -9.68 4.60
C GLY A 91 -12.77 -9.11 3.85
N CYS A 92 -13.94 -9.75 3.94
CA CYS A 92 -15.18 -9.25 3.35
C CYS A 92 -15.59 -7.89 3.94
N PHE A 93 -15.58 -7.75 5.28
CA PHE A 93 -15.90 -6.49 5.94
C PHE A 93 -14.89 -5.39 5.58
N ASN A 94 -13.60 -5.71 5.57
CA ASN A 94 -12.55 -4.77 5.20
C ASN A 94 -12.70 -4.29 3.75
N MET A 95 -12.97 -5.22 2.81
CA MET A 95 -13.22 -4.87 1.41
C MET A 95 -14.47 -4.01 1.25
N PHE A 96 -15.55 -4.34 1.97
CA PHE A 96 -16.76 -3.51 1.97
C PHE A 96 -16.47 -2.08 2.45
N ALA A 97 -15.75 -1.94 3.56
CA ALA A 97 -15.35 -0.63 4.09
C ALA A 97 -14.50 0.18 3.08
N LEU A 98 -13.57 -0.48 2.38
CA LEU A 98 -12.75 0.15 1.35
C LEU A 98 -13.57 0.61 0.14
N VAL A 99 -14.58 -0.15 -0.27
CA VAL A 99 -15.46 0.22 -1.39
C VAL A 99 -16.38 1.38 -1.02
N CYS A 100 -16.85 1.44 0.22
CA CYS A 100 -17.66 2.54 0.75
C CYS A 100 -16.85 3.81 1.07
N SER A 101 -15.52 3.75 0.98
CA SER A 101 -14.68 4.93 1.21
C SER A 101 -14.87 5.98 0.12
N GLN A 102 -14.72 7.25 0.50
CA GLN A 102 -14.90 8.38 -0.42
C GLN A 102 -13.95 8.29 -1.63
N SER A 103 -12.70 7.85 -1.43
CA SER A 103 -11.73 7.74 -2.53
C SER A 103 -12.22 6.78 -3.64
N THR A 104 -12.88 5.68 -3.27
CA THR A 104 -13.45 4.73 -4.22
C THR A 104 -14.73 5.25 -4.84
N LEU A 105 -15.67 5.75 -4.02
CA LEU A 105 -16.96 6.27 -4.50
C LEU A 105 -16.78 7.43 -5.48
N GLN A 106 -15.85 8.34 -5.20
CA GLN A 106 -15.55 9.49 -6.06
C GLN A 106 -15.04 9.06 -7.44
N ARG A 107 -14.24 7.98 -7.53
CA ARG A 107 -13.76 7.41 -8.80
C ARG A 107 -14.87 6.74 -9.60
N ILE A 108 -15.76 6.03 -8.91
CA ILE A 108 -16.92 5.41 -9.54
C ILE A 108 -17.87 6.49 -10.08
N ALA A 109 -18.14 7.53 -9.30
CA ALA A 109 -18.99 8.65 -9.71
C ALA A 109 -18.40 9.47 -10.88
N ALA A 110 -17.06 9.55 -10.97
CA ALA A 110 -16.36 10.18 -12.10
C ALA A 110 -16.41 9.35 -13.41
N SER A 111 -16.95 8.13 -13.38
CA SER A 111 -17.06 7.28 -14.56
C SER A 111 -18.18 7.74 -15.49
N LYS A 112 -17.94 7.69 -16.81
CA LYS A 112 -18.90 8.14 -17.84
C LYS A 112 -20.27 7.43 -17.77
N THR A 113 -20.29 6.17 -17.35
CA THR A 113 -21.51 5.35 -17.28
C THR A 113 -21.46 4.44 -16.05
N MET A 114 -22.64 4.08 -15.54
CA MET A 114 -22.76 3.12 -14.43
C MET A 114 -22.10 1.77 -14.76
N LYS A 115 -22.27 1.29 -15.99
CA LYS A 115 -21.66 0.03 -16.44
C LYS A 115 -20.13 0.09 -16.42
N ASN A 116 -19.53 1.23 -16.76
CA ASN A 116 -18.07 1.40 -16.68
C ASN A 116 -17.60 1.39 -15.21
N GLY A 117 -18.32 2.05 -14.31
CA GLY A 117 -18.01 2.02 -12.88
C GLY A 117 -18.09 0.61 -12.29
N GLN A 118 -19.13 -0.16 -12.63
CA GLN A 118 -19.26 -1.57 -12.22
C GLN A 118 -18.12 -2.45 -12.77
N ASN A 119 -17.76 -2.27 -14.05
CA ASN A 119 -16.65 -3.02 -14.65
C ASN A 119 -15.31 -2.67 -13.99
N ALA A 120 -15.08 -1.39 -13.66
CA ALA A 120 -13.89 -0.96 -12.93
C ALA A 120 -13.81 -1.60 -11.54
N LEU A 121 -14.93 -1.71 -10.83
CA LEU A 121 -14.98 -2.37 -9.52
C LEU A 121 -14.69 -3.88 -9.62
N ARG A 122 -15.24 -4.57 -10.63
CA ARG A 122 -14.92 -6.01 -10.86
C ARG A 122 -13.44 -6.20 -11.17
N LEU A 123 -12.86 -5.36 -12.02
CA LEU A 123 -11.44 -5.41 -12.34
C LEU A 123 -10.58 -5.15 -11.08
N CYS A 124 -10.96 -4.18 -10.25
CA CYS A 124 -10.31 -3.90 -8.97
C CYS A 124 -10.28 -5.15 -8.06
N GLY A 125 -11.40 -5.86 -7.95
CA GLY A 125 -11.47 -7.11 -7.18
C GLY A 125 -10.50 -8.19 -7.68
N VAL A 126 -10.42 -8.40 -9.01
CA VAL A 126 -9.47 -9.35 -9.61
C VAL A 126 -8.02 -8.93 -9.35
N LEU A 127 -7.69 -7.65 -9.58
CA LEU A 127 -6.35 -7.12 -9.37
C LEU A 127 -5.93 -7.19 -7.89
N PHE A 128 -6.87 -7.02 -6.96
CA PHE A 128 -6.60 -7.16 -5.53
C PHE A 128 -6.15 -8.57 -5.16
N VAL A 129 -6.81 -9.61 -5.69
CA VAL A 129 -6.43 -11.01 -5.44
C VAL A 129 -5.04 -11.30 -6.02
N ILE A 130 -4.76 -10.83 -7.23
CA ILE A 130 -3.43 -10.97 -7.85
C ILE A 130 -2.37 -10.26 -7.02
N TYR A 131 -2.65 -9.04 -6.57
CA TYR A 131 -1.74 -8.25 -5.75
C TYR A 131 -1.45 -8.94 -4.41
N ALA A 132 -2.48 -9.48 -3.74
CA ALA A 132 -2.32 -10.23 -2.51
C ALA A 132 -1.43 -11.48 -2.72
N ALA A 133 -1.62 -12.21 -3.83
CA ALA A 133 -0.78 -13.35 -4.17
C ALA A 133 0.69 -12.95 -4.42
N LEU A 134 0.94 -11.83 -5.10
CA LEU A 134 2.29 -11.30 -5.30
C LEU A 134 2.96 -10.92 -3.96
N LEU A 135 2.23 -10.26 -3.07
CA LEU A 135 2.76 -9.92 -1.74
C LEU A 135 3.10 -11.18 -0.92
N SER A 136 2.23 -12.20 -0.94
CA SER A 136 2.50 -13.48 -0.30
C SER A 136 3.71 -14.18 -0.92
N GLY A 137 3.82 -14.19 -2.26
CA GLY A 137 4.96 -14.75 -2.97
C GLY A 137 6.28 -14.09 -2.58
N MET A 138 6.30 -12.76 -2.49
CA MET A 138 7.46 -12.01 -2.00
C MET A 138 7.82 -12.42 -0.56
N GLY A 139 6.82 -12.59 0.31
CA GLY A 139 7.02 -13.08 1.67
C GLY A 139 7.62 -14.47 1.74
N TRP A 140 7.18 -15.40 0.87
CA TRP A 140 7.72 -16.76 0.80
C TRP A 140 9.16 -16.79 0.32
N VAL A 141 9.48 -16.04 -0.74
CA VAL A 141 10.86 -15.93 -1.26
C VAL A 141 11.80 -15.36 -0.19
N MET A 142 11.37 -14.31 0.49
CA MET A 142 12.13 -13.71 1.59
C MET A 142 12.32 -14.70 2.76
N TYR A 143 11.27 -15.45 3.13
CA TYR A 143 11.35 -16.46 4.18
C TYR A 143 12.33 -17.59 3.81
N ALA A 144 12.24 -18.12 2.58
CA ALA A 144 13.12 -19.15 2.08
C ALA A 144 14.60 -18.72 2.18
N TYR A 145 14.89 -17.46 1.84
CA TYR A 145 16.25 -16.92 1.93
C TYR A 145 16.81 -16.89 3.35
N TYR A 146 16.05 -16.35 4.30
CA TYR A 146 16.53 -16.25 5.68
C TYR A 146 16.59 -17.61 6.39
N GLU A 147 15.69 -18.53 6.04
CA GLU A 147 15.73 -19.90 6.55
C GLU A 147 16.96 -20.66 6.02
N THR A 148 17.23 -20.61 4.71
CA THR A 148 18.40 -21.26 4.10
C THR A 148 19.71 -20.66 4.57
N THR A 149 19.77 -19.34 4.71
CA THR A 149 20.96 -18.64 5.24
C THR A 149 21.13 -18.83 6.76
N ARG A 150 20.11 -19.38 7.45
CA ARG A 150 20.06 -19.55 8.91
C ARG A 150 20.37 -18.25 9.68
N CYS A 151 19.96 -17.12 9.11
CA CYS A 151 20.23 -15.79 9.66
C CYS A 151 18.98 -14.93 9.55
N ASP A 152 18.38 -14.62 10.71
CA ASP A 152 17.36 -13.59 10.80
C ASP A 152 18.05 -12.25 11.08
N PRO A 153 18.06 -11.29 10.13
CA PRO A 153 18.77 -10.02 10.29
C PRO A 153 18.19 -9.16 11.43
N PHE A 154 16.94 -9.39 11.84
CA PHE A 154 16.34 -8.71 12.99
C PHE A 154 16.90 -9.26 14.30
N GLN A 155 16.98 -10.58 14.45
CA GLN A 155 17.56 -11.20 15.64
C GLN A 155 19.07 -11.00 15.73
N ALA A 156 19.76 -10.94 14.59
CA ALA A 156 21.18 -10.64 14.50
C ALA A 156 21.51 -9.17 14.81
N GLY A 157 20.51 -8.30 15.04
CA GLY A 157 20.73 -6.88 15.34
C GLY A 157 21.21 -6.04 14.15
N ILE A 158 21.15 -6.58 12.92
CA ILE A 158 21.55 -5.86 11.70
C ILE A 158 20.50 -4.81 11.34
N ILE A 159 19.22 -5.15 11.52
CA ILE A 159 18.08 -4.24 11.35
C ILE A 159 17.40 -3.99 12.69
N SER A 160 17.08 -2.73 12.97
CA SER A 160 16.39 -2.33 14.20
C SER A 160 14.86 -2.44 14.08
N ASN A 161 14.32 -2.40 12.86
CA ASN A 161 12.88 -2.38 12.62
C ASN A 161 12.47 -3.49 11.65
N ARG A 162 11.45 -4.26 12.02
CA ARG A 162 10.93 -5.37 11.19
C ARG A 162 10.40 -4.92 9.82
N ASN A 163 10.00 -3.65 9.66
CA ASN A 163 9.57 -3.10 8.36
C ASN A 163 10.75 -2.96 7.37
N GLN A 164 11.99 -3.07 7.84
CA GLN A 164 13.20 -3.04 7.00
C GLN A 164 13.56 -4.41 6.42
N LEU A 165 12.88 -5.49 6.85
CA LEU A 165 13.24 -6.86 6.49
C LEU A 165 13.19 -7.11 4.97
N GLN A 166 12.12 -6.64 4.33
CA GLN A 166 11.93 -6.79 2.89
C GLN A 166 12.87 -5.87 2.08
N PRO A 167 13.01 -4.56 2.40
CA PRO A 167 14.02 -3.73 1.76
C PRO A 167 15.44 -4.28 1.92
N TYR A 168 15.79 -4.78 3.11
CA TYR A 168 17.10 -5.36 3.36
C TYR A 168 17.34 -6.60 2.49
N PHE A 169 16.37 -7.50 2.41
CA PHE A 169 16.41 -8.66 1.53
C PHE A 169 16.69 -8.28 0.07
N VAL A 170 15.93 -7.32 -0.49
CA VAL A 170 16.09 -6.89 -1.89
C VAL A 170 17.47 -6.27 -2.13
N PHE A 171 17.92 -5.41 -1.23
CA PHE A 171 19.20 -4.73 -1.39
C PHE A 171 20.41 -5.65 -1.23
N LEU A 172 20.28 -6.70 -0.42
CA LEU A 172 21.30 -7.73 -0.23
C LEU A 172 21.35 -8.71 -1.41
N THR A 173 20.21 -9.24 -1.82
CA THR A 173 20.16 -10.31 -2.83
C THR A 173 20.23 -9.83 -4.28
N MET A 174 19.98 -8.55 -4.53
CA MET A 174 19.97 -7.95 -5.87
C MET A 174 21.08 -6.91 -6.04
N GLU A 175 22.18 -7.03 -5.30
CA GLU A 175 23.31 -6.11 -5.36
C GLU A 175 23.86 -5.99 -6.80
N GLU A 176 24.03 -7.13 -7.48
CA GLU A 176 24.51 -7.23 -8.86
C GLU A 176 23.56 -6.60 -9.90
N TYR A 177 22.29 -6.35 -9.52
CA TYR A 177 21.25 -5.83 -10.42
C TYR A 177 20.73 -4.49 -9.92
N PRO A 178 21.49 -3.39 -10.09
CA PRO A 178 21.08 -2.06 -9.62
C PRO A 178 19.72 -1.62 -10.19
N GLY A 179 19.38 -2.05 -11.41
CA GLY A 179 18.08 -1.81 -12.02
C GLY A 179 16.90 -2.41 -11.22
N LEU A 180 17.06 -3.61 -10.64
CA LEU A 180 16.02 -4.24 -9.83
C LEU A 180 15.86 -3.57 -8.47
N ARG A 181 16.96 -3.11 -7.85
CA ARG A 181 16.91 -2.29 -6.62
C ARG A 181 16.18 -0.96 -6.86
N GLY A 182 16.47 -0.31 -7.99
CA GLY A 182 15.75 0.88 -8.43
C GLY A 182 14.26 0.59 -8.65
N LEU A 183 13.93 -0.48 -9.39
CA LEU A 183 12.56 -0.89 -9.64
C LEU A 183 11.79 -1.13 -8.35
N TYR A 184 12.38 -1.82 -7.37
CA TYR A 184 11.79 -2.01 -6.05
C TYR A 184 11.46 -0.69 -5.35
N LEU A 185 12.40 0.26 -5.33
CA LEU A 185 12.17 1.57 -4.73
C LEU A 185 11.03 2.31 -5.43
N VAL A 186 10.99 2.29 -6.76
CA VAL A 186 9.91 2.93 -7.53
C VAL A 186 8.57 2.24 -7.25
N THR A 187 8.52 0.92 -7.14
CA THR A 187 7.31 0.18 -6.75
C THR A 187 6.82 0.59 -5.36
N LEU A 188 7.71 0.67 -4.38
CA LEU A 188 7.36 1.12 -3.03
C LEU A 188 6.81 2.56 -3.01
N PHE A 189 7.51 3.48 -3.66
CA PHE A 189 7.08 4.88 -3.71
C PHE A 189 5.79 5.05 -4.52
N SER A 190 5.59 4.26 -5.58
CA SER A 190 4.35 4.27 -6.37
C SER A 190 3.13 3.90 -5.53
N GLY A 191 3.24 2.83 -4.72
CA GLY A 191 2.16 2.43 -3.81
C GLY A 191 1.85 3.50 -2.75
N ALA A 192 2.91 4.07 -2.15
CA ALA A 192 2.77 5.13 -1.16
C ALA A 192 2.13 6.40 -1.74
N LEU A 193 2.58 6.84 -2.91
CA LEU A 193 2.07 8.03 -3.59
C LEU A 193 0.61 7.87 -4.01
N SER A 194 0.22 6.73 -4.60
CA SER A 194 -1.18 6.44 -4.98
C SER A 194 -2.14 6.54 -3.79
N THR A 195 -1.73 6.00 -2.64
CA THR A 195 -2.53 6.03 -1.41
C THR A 195 -2.61 7.45 -0.83
N LEU A 196 -1.47 8.15 -0.79
CA LEU A 196 -1.38 9.52 -0.32
C LEU A 196 -2.27 10.46 -1.15
N SER A 197 -2.19 10.40 -2.48
CA SER A 197 -3.00 11.26 -3.35
C SER A 197 -4.49 10.96 -3.25
N SER A 198 -4.85 9.69 -3.10
CA SER A 198 -6.25 9.29 -2.90
C SER A 198 -6.82 9.82 -1.58
N GLY A 199 -6.03 9.73 -0.50
CA GLY A 199 -6.42 10.23 0.82
C GLY A 199 -6.59 11.76 0.84
N ILE A 200 -5.61 12.50 0.30
CA ILE A 200 -5.68 13.96 0.19
C ILE A 200 -6.92 14.40 -0.59
N ASN A 201 -7.15 13.79 -1.77
CA ASN A 201 -8.28 14.16 -2.63
C ASN A 201 -9.63 13.82 -1.99
N ALA A 202 -9.72 12.68 -1.29
CA ALA A 202 -10.94 12.29 -0.59
C ALA A 202 -11.25 13.23 0.59
N LEU A 203 -10.25 13.56 1.41
CA LEU A 203 -10.42 14.49 2.53
C LEU A 203 -10.84 15.88 2.04
N ALA A 204 -10.17 16.41 1.02
CA ALA A 204 -10.52 17.70 0.43
C ALA A 204 -11.95 17.69 -0.14
N ALA A 205 -12.36 16.61 -0.80
CA ALA A 205 -13.72 16.47 -1.32
C ALA A 205 -14.78 16.45 -0.21
N ILE A 206 -14.54 15.70 0.87
CA ILE A 206 -15.45 15.65 2.05
C ILE A 206 -15.57 17.04 2.67
N THR A 207 -14.46 17.75 2.88
CA THR A 207 -14.51 19.10 3.45
C THR A 207 -15.34 20.05 2.60
N VAL A 208 -15.18 19.99 1.28
CA VAL A 208 -15.88 20.92 0.38
C VAL A 208 -17.36 20.57 0.23
N GLU A 209 -17.69 19.28 0.02
CA GLU A 209 -19.05 18.82 -0.25
C GLU A 209 -19.91 18.65 1.01
N ASP A 210 -19.31 18.30 2.16
CA ASP A 210 -20.08 18.01 3.37
C ASP A 210 -20.03 19.16 4.38
N ILE A 211 -18.90 19.87 4.49
CA ILE A 211 -18.72 20.95 5.49
C ILE A 211 -18.96 22.32 4.86
N LEU A 212 -18.36 22.58 3.70
CA LEU A 212 -18.34 23.92 3.09
C LEU A 212 -19.41 24.12 2.01
N LYS A 213 -20.26 23.13 1.73
CA LYS A 213 -21.28 23.23 0.68
C LYS A 213 -22.26 24.38 0.87
N THR A 214 -22.73 24.59 2.09
CA THR A 214 -23.65 25.70 2.42
C THR A 214 -22.97 27.07 2.26
N PRO A 215 -21.80 27.35 2.87
CA PRO A 215 -21.13 28.64 2.70
C PRO A 215 -20.60 28.88 1.27
N LEU A 216 -20.33 27.82 0.49
CA LEU A 216 -19.85 27.94 -0.89
C LEU A 216 -20.95 27.97 -1.95
N LYS A 217 -22.23 27.85 -1.57
CA LYS A 217 -23.37 27.73 -2.51
C LYS A 217 -23.45 28.85 -3.55
N ASN A 218 -23.08 30.08 -3.17
CA ASN A 218 -23.13 31.26 -4.04
C ASN A 218 -21.74 31.72 -4.51
N VAL A 219 -20.70 30.92 -4.25
CA VAL A 219 -19.33 31.26 -4.60
C VAL A 219 -19.04 30.82 -6.03
N GLN A 220 -18.31 31.67 -6.78
CA GLN A 220 -17.88 31.35 -8.14
C GLN A 220 -17.07 30.03 -8.16
N GLU A 221 -17.31 29.20 -9.17
CA GLU A 221 -16.69 27.87 -9.33
C GLU A 221 -15.15 27.90 -9.27
N SER A 222 -14.53 28.97 -9.81
CA SER A 222 -13.08 29.17 -9.72
C SER A 222 -12.57 29.34 -8.29
N LYS A 223 -13.33 30.05 -7.45
CA LYS A 223 -13.01 30.25 -6.03
C LYS A 223 -13.25 28.97 -5.24
N ALA A 224 -14.33 28.22 -5.52
CA ALA A 224 -14.58 26.92 -4.91
C ALA A 224 -13.46 25.90 -5.25
N THR A 225 -12.99 25.91 -6.50
CA THR A 225 -11.85 25.11 -6.94
C THR A 225 -10.56 25.51 -6.21
N PHE A 226 -10.31 26.81 -6.06
CA PHE A 226 -9.16 27.30 -5.30
C PHE A 226 -9.20 26.85 -3.84
N ILE A 227 -10.36 26.94 -3.19
CA ILE A 227 -10.56 26.47 -1.80
C ILE A 227 -10.30 24.97 -1.69
N THR A 228 -10.78 24.18 -2.65
CA THR A 228 -10.52 22.72 -2.70
C THR A 228 -9.02 22.41 -2.80
N LYS A 229 -8.28 23.19 -3.59
CA LYS A 229 -6.81 23.06 -3.70
C LYS A 229 -6.12 23.45 -2.40
N VAL A 230 -6.55 24.51 -1.73
CA VAL A 230 -6.02 24.91 -0.42
C VAL A 230 -6.27 23.81 0.62
N CYS A 231 -7.48 23.24 0.68
CA CYS A 231 -7.78 22.10 1.55
C CYS A 231 -6.86 20.90 1.26
N SER A 232 -6.68 20.56 -0.03
CA SER A 232 -5.79 19.46 -0.45
C SER A 232 -4.35 19.68 0.03
N PHE A 233 -3.83 20.89 -0.13
CA PHE A 233 -2.49 21.24 0.32
C PHE A 233 -2.33 21.12 1.84
N LEU A 234 -3.29 21.66 2.60
CA LEU A 234 -3.29 21.59 4.07
C LEU A 234 -3.37 20.14 4.57
N TYR A 235 -4.21 19.30 3.96
CA TYR A 235 -4.26 17.87 4.31
C TYR A 235 -2.96 17.14 3.97
N GLY A 236 -2.29 17.49 2.87
CA GLY A 236 -0.98 16.95 2.55
C GLY A 236 0.06 17.29 3.62
N LEU A 237 0.13 18.55 4.06
CA LEU A 237 1.00 18.97 5.16
C LEU A 237 0.66 18.25 6.48
N LEU A 238 -0.63 18.09 6.78
CA LEU A 238 -1.07 17.37 7.97
C LEU A 238 -0.63 15.90 7.93
N ILE A 239 -0.82 15.21 6.80
CA ILE A 239 -0.42 13.80 6.63
C ILE A 239 1.10 13.66 6.78
N ILE A 240 1.89 14.59 6.22
CA ILE A 240 3.34 14.62 6.42
C ILE A 240 3.69 14.75 7.90
N GLY A 241 3.05 15.68 8.63
CA GLY A 241 3.23 15.86 10.07
C GLY A 241 2.90 14.60 10.87
N LEU A 242 1.78 13.94 10.55
CA LEU A 242 1.39 12.67 11.17
C LEU A 242 2.38 11.55 10.85
N ALA A 243 2.93 11.50 9.63
CA ALA A 243 3.95 10.52 9.25
C ALA A 243 5.25 10.71 10.03
N TYR A 244 5.67 11.95 10.30
CA TYR A 244 6.79 12.23 11.20
C TYR A 244 6.52 11.71 12.62
N GLY A 245 5.32 11.94 13.16
CA GLY A 245 4.93 11.41 14.47
C GLY A 245 4.93 9.88 14.51
N ALA A 246 4.38 9.23 13.48
CA ALA A 246 4.34 7.78 13.36
C ALA A 246 5.74 7.15 13.21
N SER A 247 6.72 7.90 12.70
CA SER A 247 8.10 7.42 12.55
C SER A 247 8.80 7.14 13.88
N SER A 248 8.30 7.69 14.99
CA SER A 248 8.81 7.49 16.34
C SER A 248 8.17 6.30 17.07
N ILE A 249 7.22 5.59 16.44
CA ILE A 249 6.50 4.48 17.07
C ILE A 249 7.16 3.15 16.68
N ASP A 250 7.53 2.34 17.68
CA ASP A 250 8.14 1.02 17.49
C ASP A 250 7.12 -0.08 17.20
N GLY A 251 7.35 -0.84 16.13
CA GLY A 251 6.58 -2.04 15.78
C GLY A 251 6.18 -2.15 14.30
N HIS A 252 5.33 -3.14 13.99
CA HIS A 252 4.79 -3.30 12.65
C HIS A 252 3.67 -2.28 12.40
N LEU A 253 3.94 -1.31 11.53
CA LEU A 253 3.02 -0.23 11.18
C LEU A 253 1.64 -0.75 10.76
N ILE A 254 1.60 -1.81 9.94
CA ILE A 254 0.35 -2.42 9.48
C ILE A 254 -0.52 -2.87 10.67
N ARG A 255 0.08 -3.49 11.69
CA ARG A 255 -0.68 -3.93 12.88
C ARG A 255 -1.25 -2.74 13.65
N MET A 256 -0.47 -1.66 13.78
CA MET A 256 -0.95 -0.45 14.45
C MET A 256 -2.09 0.21 13.67
N THR A 257 -1.99 0.28 12.34
CA THR A 257 -3.05 0.83 11.49
C THR A 257 -4.34 0.04 11.61
N ILE A 258 -4.25 -1.30 11.55
CA ILE A 258 -5.41 -2.19 11.67
C ILE A 258 -6.10 -2.02 13.04
N VAL A 259 -5.32 -1.96 14.12
CA VAL A 259 -5.82 -1.68 15.48
C VAL A 259 -6.47 -0.29 15.57
N SER A 260 -5.86 0.73 14.96
CA SER A 260 -6.38 2.11 14.98
C SER A 260 -7.69 2.27 14.22
N VAL A 261 -7.90 1.47 13.17
CA VAL A 261 -9.13 1.45 12.36
C VAL A 261 -10.22 0.55 12.98
N GLY A 262 -9.92 -0.13 14.10
CA GLY A 262 -10.91 -0.90 14.87
C GLY A 262 -11.16 -2.31 14.36
N ALA A 263 -10.25 -2.87 13.55
CA ALA A 263 -10.32 -4.27 13.12
C ALA A 263 -9.36 -5.14 13.96
N PHE A 264 -9.78 -5.51 15.17
CA PHE A 264 -9.16 -6.46 16.13
C PHE A 264 -7.64 -6.35 16.38
#